data_AF-A0A2V7U1V2-F1
#
_entry.id   AF-A0A2V7U1V2-F1
#
_cell.length_a   1.000
_cell.length_b   1.000
_cell.length_c   1.000
_cell.angle_alpha   90.00
_cell.angle_beta   90.00
_cell.angle_gamma   90.00
#
_symmetry.space_group_name_H-M   'P 1'
#
loop_
_entity.id
_entity.type
_entity.pdbx_description
1 polymer ?
#
loop_
_entity_poly.entity_id
_entity_poly.type
_entity_poly.pdbx_seq_one_letter_code
_entity_poly.pdbx_strand_id
1 'polypeptide(L)'
;MRLSRRDFAKSLAMAPFALPPRAAATVAPPPTDVRIAEVRHGYEDWVYRAPYKFGGRVVDRVTILNVRCRVETRNGATAGGFGSMTLGNMWAFPSPTMSYDVTLEAMKSLAERIDRIAGGCREFGHPLDLALVLEPEYLAAAADVSRAMKLDQPIPKLCTLVVASPFDAAVHDA
;
A
#
# COMPACT_ATOMS: atom_id res chain seq x y z
N MET A 1 -29.38 2.33 18.62
CA MET A 1 -30.09 1.24 19.34
C MET A 1 -29.02 0.40 20.05
N ARG A 2 -28.90 0.54 21.38
CA ARG A 2 -27.81 -0.02 22.19
C ARG A 2 -28.13 -1.48 22.55
N LEU A 3 -27.37 -2.43 22.04
CA LEU A 3 -27.51 -3.85 22.38
C LEU A 3 -26.73 -4.14 23.68
N SER A 4 -27.46 -4.55 24.72
CA SER A 4 -26.97 -4.86 26.07
C SER A 4 -26.56 -6.33 26.18
N ARG A 5 -25.50 -6.59 26.92
CA ARG A 5 -24.85 -7.91 27.15
C ARG A 5 -25.72 -8.97 27.85
N ARG A 6 -27.03 -8.77 27.99
CA ARG A 6 -27.95 -9.67 28.71
C ARG A 6 -28.81 -10.57 27.81
N ASP A 7 -28.84 -10.36 26.50
CA ASP A 7 -29.72 -11.12 25.60
C ASP A 7 -29.06 -12.35 24.96
N PHE A 8 -27.78 -12.62 25.24
CA PHE A 8 -27.06 -13.76 24.67
C PHE A 8 -27.25 -15.08 25.45
N ALA A 9 -27.91 -15.05 26.62
CA ALA A 9 -27.92 -16.17 27.57
C ALA A 9 -29.21 -17.03 27.56
N LYS A 10 -30.07 -16.96 26.54
CA LYS A 10 -31.33 -17.72 26.50
C LYS A 10 -31.53 -18.61 25.28
N SER A 11 -30.48 -19.32 24.86
CA SER A 11 -30.69 -20.50 24.00
C SER A 11 -29.69 -21.60 24.34
N LEU A 12 -29.94 -22.27 25.46
CA LEU A 12 -29.31 -23.54 25.83
C LEU A 12 -30.40 -24.57 26.06
N ALA A 13 -30.72 -25.33 25.01
CA ALA A 13 -31.36 -26.62 25.14
C ALA A 13 -30.98 -27.52 23.95
N MET A 14 -30.29 -28.62 24.28
CA MET A 14 -30.28 -29.90 23.57
C MET A 14 -29.47 -30.06 22.28
N ALA A 15 -28.18 -30.42 22.44
CA ALA A 15 -27.49 -31.35 21.54
C ALA A 15 -26.37 -32.09 22.31
N PRO A 16 -26.28 -33.44 22.25
CA PRO A 16 -25.17 -34.19 22.83
C PRO A 16 -23.97 -34.19 21.88
N PHE A 17 -22.75 -34.27 22.44
CA PHE A 17 -21.42 -34.08 21.82
C PHE A 17 -20.94 -32.62 21.69
N ALA A 18 -20.75 -31.97 22.84
CA ALA A 18 -19.84 -30.84 22.94
C ALA A 18 -18.39 -31.33 22.98
N LEU A 19 -17.70 -31.28 21.84
CA LEU A 19 -16.24 -31.16 21.84
C LEU A 19 -15.89 -29.91 22.68
N PRO A 20 -14.88 -29.94 23.56
CA PRO A 20 -14.46 -28.74 24.26
C PRO A 20 -14.12 -27.67 23.21
N PRO A 21 -14.48 -26.39 23.44
CA PRO A 21 -13.98 -25.34 22.56
C PRO A 21 -12.47 -25.45 22.62
N ARG A 22 -11.84 -25.83 21.50
CA ARG A 22 -10.41 -25.61 21.32
C ARG A 22 -10.24 -24.12 21.58
N ALA A 23 -9.70 -23.79 22.74
CA ALA A 23 -9.17 -22.46 22.98
C ALA A 23 -8.34 -22.17 21.74
N ALA A 24 -8.75 -21.17 20.95
CA ALA A 24 -7.99 -20.73 19.81
C ALA A 24 -6.60 -20.47 20.38
N ALA A 25 -5.64 -21.35 20.06
CA ALA A 25 -4.28 -21.16 20.49
C ALA A 25 -3.92 -19.80 19.93
N THR A 26 -3.64 -18.83 20.82
CA THR A 26 -3.08 -17.56 20.40
C THR A 26 -1.73 -17.91 19.80
N VAL A 27 -1.71 -18.09 18.48
CA VAL A 27 -0.49 -18.36 17.73
C VAL A 27 0.41 -17.18 18.02
N ALA A 28 1.52 -17.44 18.71
CA ALA A 28 2.51 -16.41 18.97
C ALA A 28 2.99 -15.87 17.61
N PRO A 29 3.08 -14.55 17.42
CA PRO A 29 3.56 -13.98 16.17
C PRO A 29 4.95 -14.55 15.81
N PRO A 30 5.22 -14.88 14.54
CA PRO A 30 6.53 -15.35 14.12
C PRO A 30 7.65 -14.38 14.53
N PRO A 31 8.84 -14.88 14.93
CA PRO A 31 9.98 -14.01 15.24
C PRO A 31 10.51 -13.26 14.01
N THR A 32 10.11 -13.69 12.82
CA THR A 32 10.42 -13.09 11.52
C THR A 32 9.49 -11.94 11.15
N ASP A 33 8.44 -11.68 11.93
CA ASP A 33 7.59 -10.52 11.71
C ASP A 33 8.39 -9.23 11.89
N VAL A 34 8.17 -8.29 10.98
CA VAL A 34 8.88 -7.02 10.93
C VAL A 34 7.91 -5.85 11.06
N ARG A 35 8.41 -4.70 11.50
CA ARG A 35 7.77 -3.40 11.28
C ARG A 35 8.62 -2.54 10.37
N ILE A 36 7.99 -1.57 9.74
CA ILE A 36 8.69 -0.53 8.99
C ILE A 36 9.34 0.44 9.99
N ALA A 37 10.66 0.57 9.92
CA ALA A 37 11.44 1.46 10.78
C ALA A 37 11.74 2.80 10.09
N GLU A 38 11.94 2.78 8.78
CA GLU A 38 12.27 3.94 7.97
C GLU A 38 11.92 3.68 6.51
N VAL A 39 11.46 4.74 5.83
CA VAL A 39 11.21 4.76 4.40
C VAL A 39 11.83 6.03 3.83
N ARG A 40 12.44 5.91 2.66
CA ARG A 40 12.87 7.05 1.84
C ARG A 40 12.59 6.74 0.39
N HIS A 41 12.14 7.73 -0.37
CA HIS A 41 11.95 7.59 -1.80
C HIS A 41 12.68 8.69 -2.60
N GLY A 42 12.88 8.42 -3.88
CA GLY A 42 13.45 9.35 -4.85
C GLY A 42 13.01 9.01 -6.27
N TYR A 43 13.28 9.93 -7.20
CA TYR A 43 12.84 9.82 -8.59
C TYR A 43 14.03 9.84 -9.54
N GLU A 44 13.88 9.13 -10.66
CA GLU A 44 14.75 9.25 -11.83
C GLU A 44 13.90 9.46 -13.07
N ASP A 45 14.29 10.40 -13.93
CA ASP A 45 13.57 10.72 -15.16
C ASP A 45 14.40 10.34 -16.38
N TRP A 46 13.76 9.64 -17.32
CA TRP A 46 14.40 9.14 -18.54
C TRP A 46 13.54 9.40 -19.77
N VAL A 47 14.20 9.70 -20.89
CA VAL A 47 13.58 9.74 -22.22
C VAL A 47 13.90 8.43 -22.94
N TYR A 48 12.88 7.78 -23.50
CA TYR A 48 13.08 6.55 -24.26
C TYR A 48 13.81 6.84 -25.58
N ARG A 49 14.76 5.97 -25.93
CA ARG A 49 15.42 6.02 -27.24
C ARG A 49 14.41 5.94 -28.40
N ALA A 50 13.41 5.08 -28.27
CA ALA A 50 12.33 4.92 -29.23
C ALA A 50 11.00 4.91 -28.45
N PRO A 51 10.07 5.84 -28.73
CA PRO A 51 8.76 5.83 -28.11
C PRO A 51 8.00 4.55 -28.42
N TYR A 52 7.21 4.05 -27.45
CA TYR A 52 6.32 2.92 -27.65
C TYR A 52 4.85 3.33 -27.55
N LYS A 53 3.95 2.44 -27.94
CA LYS A 53 2.50 2.63 -27.78
C LYS A 53 1.94 1.61 -26.82
N PHE A 54 1.17 2.07 -25.83
CA PHE A 54 0.46 1.22 -24.89
C PHE A 54 -0.86 1.88 -24.48
N GLY A 55 -1.94 1.10 -24.41
CA GLY A 55 -3.27 1.64 -24.09
C GLY A 55 -3.73 2.75 -25.03
N GLY A 56 -3.34 2.69 -26.32
CA GLY A 56 -3.67 3.71 -27.32
C GLY A 56 -2.88 5.02 -27.22
N ARG A 57 -1.88 5.10 -26.33
CA ARG A 57 -1.09 6.31 -26.08
C ARG A 57 0.36 6.11 -26.47
N VAL A 58 0.99 7.17 -26.96
CA VAL A 58 2.44 7.21 -27.19
C VAL A 58 3.12 7.54 -25.87
N VAL A 59 4.15 6.78 -25.53
CA VAL A 59 4.98 6.99 -24.33
C VAL A 59 6.42 7.19 -24.78
N ASP A 60 6.95 8.38 -24.51
CA ASP A 60 8.30 8.81 -24.92
C ASP A 60 9.25 9.02 -23.74
N ARG A 61 8.73 9.03 -22.51
CA ARG A 61 9.48 9.26 -21.27
C ARG A 61 8.91 8.49 -20.09
N VAL A 62 9.70 8.37 -19.04
CA VAL A 62 9.32 7.66 -17.82
C VAL A 62 9.95 8.30 -16.59
N THR A 63 9.18 8.36 -15.51
CA THR A 63 9.68 8.60 -14.15
C THR A 63 9.69 7.28 -13.40
N ILE A 64 10.85 6.92 -12.84
CA ILE A 64 11.05 5.78 -11.95
C ILE A 64 10.94 6.28 -10.51
N LEU A 65 10.17 5.57 -9.69
CA LEU A 65 10.10 5.75 -8.25
C LEU A 65 10.95 4.67 -7.57
N ASN A 66 12.01 5.13 -6.91
CA ASN A 66 12.94 4.31 -6.14
C ASN A 66 12.63 4.47 -4.65
N VAL A 67 12.42 3.37 -3.93
CA VAL A 67 12.15 3.35 -2.50
C VAL A 67 13.20 2.50 -1.80
N ARG A 68 13.75 3.04 -0.71
CA ARG A 68 14.55 2.29 0.26
C ARG A 68 13.77 2.17 1.55
N CYS A 69 13.71 0.96 2.09
CA CYS A 69 13.09 0.68 3.37
C CYS A 69 14.12 0.10 4.33
N ARG A 70 13.97 0.39 5.62
CA ARG A 70 14.59 -0.39 6.70
C ARG A 70 13.48 -0.96 7.56
N VAL A 71 13.55 -2.26 7.80
CA VAL A 71 12.62 -2.97 8.68
C VAL A 71 13.31 -3.38 9.96
N GLU A 72 12.54 -3.64 11.00
CA GLU A 72 13.05 -4.21 12.24
C GLU A 72 12.13 -5.30 12.78
N THR A 73 12.71 -6.38 13.30
CA THR A 73 12.00 -7.43 14.02
C THR A 73 11.77 -7.03 15.47
N ARG A 74 10.90 -7.78 16.17
CA ARG A 74 10.61 -7.55 17.60
C ARG A 74 11.83 -7.70 18.53
N ASN A 75 12.83 -8.48 18.12
CA ASN A 75 14.08 -8.65 18.87
C ASN A 75 15.16 -7.63 18.49
N GLY A 76 14.83 -6.64 17.63
CA GLY A 76 15.71 -5.53 17.28
C GLY A 76 16.69 -5.81 16.13
N ALA A 77 16.60 -6.95 15.46
CA ALA A 77 17.35 -7.16 14.22
C ALA A 77 16.79 -6.25 13.11
N THR A 78 17.67 -5.73 12.26
CA THR A 78 17.29 -4.82 11.18
C THR A 78 17.80 -5.29 9.84
N ALA A 79 17.02 -5.06 8.79
CA ALA A 79 17.41 -5.28 7.41
C ALA A 79 16.96 -4.11 6.53
N GLY A 80 17.64 -3.92 5.40
CA GLY A 80 17.33 -2.88 4.44
C GLY A 80 16.98 -3.49 3.10
N GLY A 81 15.97 -2.93 2.45
CA GLY A 81 15.50 -3.39 1.15
C GLY A 81 15.27 -2.22 0.18
N PHE A 82 15.16 -2.58 -1.09
CA PHE A 82 15.05 -1.64 -2.20
C PHE A 82 13.96 -2.07 -3.20
N GLY A 83 13.11 -1.12 -3.57
CA GLY A 83 12.10 -1.27 -4.61
C GLY A 83 12.24 -0.18 -5.67
N SER A 84 12.06 -0.55 -6.94
CA SER A 84 12.19 0.38 -8.07
C SER A 84 11.15 0.06 -9.14
N MET A 85 10.22 0.98 -9.39
CA MET A 85 9.14 0.78 -10.35
C MET A 85 8.88 2.06 -11.14
N THR A 86 8.48 1.92 -12.40
CA THR A 86 8.02 3.07 -13.21
C THR A 86 6.67 3.56 -12.71
N LEU A 87 6.47 4.87 -12.58
CA LEU A 87 5.15 5.41 -12.22
C LEU A 87 4.11 5.14 -13.31
N GLY A 88 4.47 5.12 -14.60
CA GLY A 88 3.58 4.62 -15.64
C GLY A 88 2.24 5.36 -15.78
N ASN A 89 2.18 6.66 -15.43
CA ASN A 89 0.97 7.48 -15.41
C ASN A 89 0.14 7.41 -16.69
N MET A 90 0.79 7.22 -17.85
CA MET A 90 0.09 7.10 -19.14
C MET A 90 -0.88 5.94 -19.23
N TRP A 91 -0.67 4.86 -18.47
CA TRP A 91 -1.54 3.68 -18.46
C TRP A 91 -2.15 3.38 -17.09
N ALA A 92 -1.48 3.76 -16.01
CA ALA A 92 -2.00 3.59 -14.65
C ALA A 92 -3.06 4.65 -14.30
N PHE A 93 -2.91 5.87 -14.86
CA PHE A 93 -3.83 6.98 -14.66
C PHE A 93 -4.21 7.66 -15.99
N PRO A 94 -4.88 6.94 -16.91
CA PRO A 94 -5.25 7.49 -18.19
C PRO A 94 -6.40 8.50 -18.06
N SER A 95 -6.19 9.74 -18.52
CA SER A 95 -7.25 10.76 -18.65
C SER A 95 -7.31 11.38 -20.05
N PRO A 96 -8.50 11.66 -20.61
CA PRO A 96 -8.66 12.43 -21.84
C PRO A 96 -8.60 13.96 -21.62
N THR A 97 -8.76 14.43 -20.37
CA THR A 97 -8.81 15.86 -20.05
C THR A 97 -7.58 16.37 -19.31
N MET A 98 -6.87 15.49 -18.59
CA MET A 98 -5.67 15.84 -17.83
C MET A 98 -4.41 15.51 -18.64
N SER A 99 -3.44 16.41 -18.60
CA SER A 99 -2.15 16.23 -19.27
C SER A 99 -1.31 15.13 -18.60
N TYR A 100 -0.26 14.71 -19.30
CA TYR A 100 0.78 13.83 -18.75
C TYR A 100 1.32 14.37 -17.41
N ASP A 101 1.69 15.65 -17.37
CA ASP A 101 2.29 16.25 -16.18
C ASP A 101 1.32 16.30 -15.00
N VAL A 102 0.04 16.58 -15.25
CA VAL A 102 -0.98 16.60 -14.18
C VAL A 102 -1.12 15.23 -13.53
N THR A 103 -1.21 14.15 -14.33
CA THR A 103 -1.35 12.81 -13.77
C THR A 103 -0.05 12.31 -13.13
N LEU A 104 1.12 12.68 -13.68
CA LEU A 104 2.41 12.38 -13.08
C LEU A 104 2.59 13.05 -11.71
N GLU A 105 2.29 14.35 -11.61
CA GLU A 105 2.40 15.08 -10.34
C GLU A 105 1.40 14.57 -9.30
N ALA A 106 0.22 14.10 -9.73
CA ALA A 106 -0.72 13.42 -8.83
C ALA A 106 -0.12 12.12 -8.26
N MET A 107 0.60 11.34 -9.07
CA MET A 107 1.28 10.13 -8.62
C MET A 107 2.43 10.43 -7.66
N LYS A 108 3.23 11.47 -7.92
CA LYS A 108 4.31 11.91 -7.02
C LYS A 108 3.74 12.43 -5.69
N SER A 109 2.69 13.23 -5.72
CA SER A 109 2.00 13.68 -4.50
C SER A 109 1.44 12.52 -3.68
N LEU A 110 0.94 11.48 -4.34
CA LEU A 110 0.52 10.26 -3.68
C LEU A 110 1.72 9.51 -3.07
N ALA A 111 2.85 9.40 -3.77
CA ALA A 111 4.06 8.76 -3.25
C ALA A 111 4.56 9.44 -1.97
N GLU A 112 4.54 10.77 -1.89
CA GLU A 112 4.88 11.52 -0.67
C GLU A 112 3.95 11.25 0.51
N ARG A 113 2.68 10.91 0.24
CA ARG A 113 1.73 10.51 1.29
C ARG A 113 1.96 9.06 1.70
N ILE A 114 2.17 8.17 0.73
CA ILE A 114 2.47 6.75 0.97
C ILE A 114 3.74 6.61 1.81
N ASP A 115 4.79 7.38 1.52
CA ASP A 115 6.03 7.43 2.32
C ASP A 115 5.73 7.71 3.80
N ARG A 116 4.92 8.73 4.08
CA ARG A 116 4.52 9.09 5.45
C ARG A 116 3.63 8.03 6.12
N ILE A 117 2.72 7.42 5.37
CA ILE A 117 1.83 6.38 5.89
C ILE A 117 2.63 5.12 6.23
N ALA A 118 3.45 4.64 5.29
CA ALA A 118 4.33 3.48 5.48
C ALA A 118 5.31 3.70 6.63
N GLY A 119 6.01 4.84 6.65
CA GLY A 119 6.96 5.20 7.71
C GLY A 119 6.29 5.44 9.07
N GLY A 120 4.99 5.76 9.08
CA GLY A 120 4.17 5.91 10.29
C GLY A 120 3.59 4.61 10.82
N CYS A 121 3.62 3.52 10.06
CA CYS A 121 3.05 2.24 10.44
C CYS A 121 3.82 1.62 11.62
N ARG A 122 3.09 1.27 12.67
CA ARG A 122 3.65 0.68 13.91
C ARG A 122 3.34 -0.81 14.07
N GLU A 123 2.59 -1.38 13.13
CA GLU A 123 2.28 -2.80 13.14
C GLU A 123 3.51 -3.64 12.84
N PHE A 124 3.57 -4.81 13.47
CA PHE A 124 4.52 -5.86 13.14
C PHE A 124 3.76 -6.98 12.45
N GLY A 125 4.29 -7.48 11.35
CA GLY A 125 3.71 -8.62 10.65
C GLY A 125 4.59 -9.13 9.53
N HIS A 126 4.10 -10.16 8.85
CA HIS A 126 4.66 -10.56 7.57
C HIS A 126 4.48 -9.42 6.53
N PRO A 127 5.40 -9.19 5.59
CA PRO A 127 5.25 -8.14 4.57
C PRO A 127 3.88 -8.12 3.86
N LEU A 128 3.33 -9.30 3.52
CA LEU A 128 1.97 -9.41 2.95
C LEU A 128 0.87 -8.90 3.90
N ASP A 129 0.98 -9.13 5.20
CA ASP A 129 0.00 -8.65 6.16
C ASP A 129 0.11 -7.13 6.34
N LEU A 130 1.33 -6.59 6.33
CA LEU A 130 1.56 -5.15 6.33
C LEU A 130 0.94 -4.49 5.09
N ALA A 131 1.05 -5.11 3.91
CA ALA A 131 0.40 -4.62 2.70
C ALA A 131 -1.12 -4.52 2.85
N LEU A 132 -1.76 -5.51 3.48
CA LEU A 132 -3.21 -5.50 3.77
C LEU A 132 -3.62 -4.41 4.76
N VAL A 133 -2.77 -4.11 5.75
CA VAL A 133 -2.97 -2.99 6.69
C VAL A 133 -2.84 -1.64 5.99
N LEU A 134 -1.87 -1.52 5.07
CA LEU A 134 -1.51 -0.25 4.44
C LEU A 134 -2.39 0.12 3.24
N GLU A 135 -2.91 -0.86 2.49
CA GLU A 135 -3.70 -0.60 1.27
C GLU A 135 -4.89 0.35 1.51
N PRO A 136 -5.74 0.16 2.54
CA PRO A 136 -6.87 1.07 2.78
C PRO A 136 -6.43 2.52 3.02
N GLU A 137 -5.33 2.73 3.73
CA GLU A 137 -4.76 4.06 4.00
C GLU A 137 -4.22 4.71 2.71
N TYR A 138 -3.59 3.92 1.83
CA TYR A 138 -3.14 4.41 0.53
C TYR A 138 -4.31 4.81 -0.38
N LEU A 139 -5.40 4.05 -0.36
CA LEU A 139 -6.61 4.38 -1.12
C LEU A 139 -7.28 5.65 -0.59
N ALA A 140 -7.32 5.84 0.74
CA ALA A 140 -7.79 7.08 1.35
C ALA A 140 -6.90 8.26 0.94
N ALA A 141 -5.57 8.10 0.99
CA ALA A 141 -4.63 9.11 0.55
C ALA A 141 -4.79 9.49 -0.93
N ALA A 142 -5.05 8.52 -1.80
CA ALA A 142 -5.33 8.78 -3.22
C ALA A 142 -6.60 9.63 -3.43
N ALA A 143 -7.65 9.34 -2.66
CA ALA A 143 -8.87 10.15 -2.68
C ALA A 143 -8.60 11.58 -2.19
N ASP A 144 -7.77 11.75 -1.16
CA ASP A 144 -7.40 13.05 -0.64
C ASP A 144 -6.54 13.87 -1.61
N VAL A 145 -5.56 13.24 -2.28
CA VAL A 145 -4.75 13.89 -3.32
C VAL A 145 -5.65 14.36 -4.46
N SER A 146 -6.58 13.51 -4.89
CA SER A 146 -7.54 13.85 -5.95
C SER A 146 -8.33 15.12 -5.62
N ARG A 147 -8.80 15.25 -4.37
CA ARG A 147 -9.52 16.44 -3.91
C ARG A 147 -8.59 17.65 -3.75
N ALA A 148 -7.43 17.48 -3.14
CA ALA A 148 -6.47 18.57 -2.88
C ALA A 148 -5.97 19.22 -4.18
N MET A 149 -5.71 18.40 -5.20
CA MET A 149 -5.25 18.84 -6.51
C MET A 149 -6.40 19.24 -7.46
N LYS A 150 -7.65 19.11 -7.02
CA LYS A 150 -8.86 19.38 -7.83
C LYS A 150 -8.82 18.66 -9.18
N LEU A 151 -8.44 17.38 -9.17
CA LEU A 151 -8.36 16.58 -10.38
C LEU A 151 -9.75 16.40 -11.00
N ASP A 152 -9.85 16.47 -12.32
CA ASP A 152 -11.11 16.25 -13.05
C ASP A 152 -11.67 14.83 -12.82
N GLN A 153 -10.77 13.87 -12.58
CA GLN A 153 -11.09 12.48 -12.29
C GLN A 153 -10.22 11.99 -11.11
N PRO A 154 -10.76 11.14 -10.22
CA PRO A 154 -9.99 10.64 -9.10
C PRO A 154 -8.84 9.73 -9.56
N ILE A 155 -7.79 9.65 -8.76
CA ILE A 155 -6.72 8.66 -8.92
C ILE A 155 -7.35 7.25 -8.90
N PRO A 156 -7.18 6.43 -9.96
CA PRO A 156 -7.71 5.08 -10.02
C PRO A 156 -7.08 4.17 -8.97
N LYS A 157 -7.81 3.15 -8.49
CA LYS A 157 -7.25 2.14 -7.57
C LYS A 157 -5.97 1.50 -8.13
N LEU A 158 -5.94 1.16 -9.42
CA LEU A 158 -4.74 0.63 -10.07
C LEU A 158 -3.57 1.59 -9.96
N CYS A 159 -3.79 2.89 -10.22
CA CYS A 159 -2.77 3.91 -10.07
C CYS A 159 -2.21 3.94 -8.64
N THR A 160 -3.08 3.88 -7.62
CA THR A 160 -2.64 3.82 -6.23
C THR A 160 -1.72 2.64 -5.97
N LEU A 161 -2.08 1.44 -6.45
CA LEU A 161 -1.27 0.23 -6.30
C LEU A 161 0.06 0.33 -7.06
N VAL A 162 0.08 0.97 -8.23
CA VAL A 162 1.34 1.25 -8.95
C VAL A 162 2.25 2.17 -8.15
N VAL A 163 1.73 3.25 -7.57
CA VAL A 163 2.53 4.14 -6.71
C VAL A 163 3.01 3.43 -5.43
N ALA A 164 2.19 2.54 -4.86
CA ALA A 164 2.54 1.77 -3.67
C ALA A 164 3.57 0.65 -3.94
N SER A 165 3.62 0.12 -5.16
CA SER A 165 4.42 -1.06 -5.50
C SER A 165 5.92 -1.00 -5.17
N PRO A 166 6.67 0.11 -5.36
CA PRO A 166 8.07 0.14 -4.94
C PRO A 166 8.22 0.18 -3.41
N PHE A 167 7.23 0.67 -2.66
CA PHE A 167 7.25 0.59 -1.19
C PHE A 167 7.05 -0.84 -0.72
N ASP A 168 6.07 -1.53 -1.29
CA ASP A 168 5.81 -2.95 -1.03
C ASP A 168 7.02 -3.82 -1.38
N ALA A 169 7.58 -3.63 -2.57
CA ALA A 169 8.79 -4.32 -3.01
C ALA A 169 9.99 -4.08 -2.07
N ALA A 170 10.19 -2.85 -1.60
CA ALA A 170 11.28 -2.53 -0.67
C ALA A 170 11.12 -3.19 0.71
N VAL A 171 9.88 -3.40 1.18
CA VAL A 171 9.60 -4.14 2.42
C VAL A 171 9.79 -5.64 2.21
N HIS A 172 9.44 -6.16 1.04
CA HIS A 172 9.63 -7.56 0.69
C HIS A 172 11.10 -7.95 0.46
N ASP A 173 11.92 -7.01 -0.02
CA ASP A 173 13.36 -7.20 -0.22
C ASP A 173 14.16 -7.14 1.10
N ALA A 174 13.62 -6.46 2.12
CA ALA A 174 14.25 -6.28 3.44
C ALA A 174 14.03 -7.50 4.36
#